data_AF-A0A940G807-F1
#
_entry.id   AF-A0A940G807-F1
#
_cell.length_a   1.000
_cell.length_b   1.000
_cell.length_c   1.000
_cell.angle_alpha   90.00
_cell.angle_beta   90.00
_cell.angle_gamma   90.00
#
_symmetry.space_group_name_H-M   'P 1'
#
loop_
_entity.id
_entity.type
_entity.pdbx_description
1 polymer ?
#
loop_
_entity_poly.entity_id
_entity_poly.type
_entity_poly.pdbx_seq_one_letter_code
_entity_poly.pdbx_strand_id
1 'polypeptide(L)'
;MFTGHMYWGPISAAFGCTDAQFTFYLLRFILGVAEAGFVPGAVLYLTFWFPAARRAHVVALFFIAIPLASAFGSPVSGAILQFMDGAQGLRGWQWLFLIEALPSLVIGILIFAMLPDRPRDARWLTPAECALIEAQLAADEQRKALHGERSRILDIFSDWRVWALALADFCRGVYSNALNFWMPTIVQEIGIDKKDFFAVGLVAAIPWGLGALAMVLVARHSDRVNERRWHATMASLVAASGLLLLAFGGREPVLSVVALSLVAGGGLAWLAVFWTLPTAFLSGTAAAGGIAWINALAMLGGYVGPDTLGRMRGAHAGDDSAAFLILALLALLGTALTFVLAGRKGKGAA
;
A
#
# COMPACT_ATOMS: atom_id res chain seq x y z
N MET A 1 -11.26 -11.80 -25.34
CA MET A 1 -10.51 -11.51 -26.58
C MET A 1 -9.05 -11.07 -26.36
N PHE A 2 -8.65 -10.59 -25.16
CA PHE A 2 -7.26 -10.19 -24.88
C PHE A 2 -6.29 -11.35 -24.56
N THR A 3 -6.80 -12.48 -24.05
CA THR A 3 -6.00 -13.64 -23.62
C THR A 3 -5.60 -14.59 -24.75
N GLY A 4 -6.33 -14.58 -25.89
CA GLY A 4 -6.06 -15.45 -27.04
C GLY A 4 -4.78 -15.13 -27.82
N HIS A 5 -4.13 -14.00 -27.52
CA HIS A 5 -2.88 -13.57 -28.17
C HIS A 5 -1.69 -13.46 -27.19
N MET A 6 -1.87 -13.90 -25.94
CA MET A 6 -0.77 -14.02 -24.97
C MET A 6 -0.06 -15.36 -25.19
N TYR A 7 0.87 -15.40 -26.13
CA TYR A 7 1.84 -16.50 -26.19
C TYR A 7 2.79 -16.36 -24.98
N TRP A 8 2.48 -17.03 -23.87
CA TRP A 8 3.30 -17.10 -22.65
C TRP A 8 4.64 -17.83 -22.83
N GLY A 9 5.06 -18.05 -24.08
CA GLY A 9 6.37 -18.56 -24.43
C GLY A 9 6.69 -19.90 -23.75
N PRO A 10 7.98 -20.24 -23.59
CA PRO A 10 8.43 -21.51 -23.03
C PRO A 10 8.00 -21.77 -21.59
N ILE A 11 7.45 -20.79 -20.86
CA ILE A 11 6.98 -20.96 -19.48
C ILE A 11 5.71 -21.81 -19.43
N SER A 12 4.73 -21.56 -20.31
CA SER A 12 3.55 -22.43 -20.43
C SER A 12 3.92 -23.87 -20.79
N ALA A 13 4.93 -24.03 -21.67
CA ALA A 13 5.47 -25.35 -22.03
C ALA A 13 6.21 -26.01 -20.85
N ALA A 14 6.94 -25.25 -20.03
CA ALA A 14 7.60 -25.74 -18.82
C ALA A 14 6.61 -26.22 -17.74
N PHE A 15 5.41 -25.63 -17.67
CA PHE A 15 4.31 -26.08 -16.81
C PHE A 15 3.39 -27.13 -17.48
N GLY A 16 3.68 -27.56 -18.71
CA GLY A 16 2.85 -28.50 -19.47
C GLY A 16 1.43 -28.00 -19.77
N CYS A 17 1.17 -26.70 -19.63
CA CYS A 17 -0.15 -26.10 -19.79
C CYS A 17 -0.28 -25.47 -21.18
N THR A 18 -1.25 -25.92 -21.97
CA THR A 18 -1.55 -25.37 -23.30
C THR A 18 -2.43 -24.11 -23.24
N ASP A 19 -3.12 -23.88 -22.11
CA ASP A 19 -3.95 -22.69 -21.89
C ASP A 19 -3.13 -21.55 -21.26
N ALA A 20 -2.81 -20.56 -22.09
CA ALA A 20 -2.14 -19.34 -21.67
C ALA A 20 -2.87 -18.55 -20.56
N GLN A 21 -4.21 -18.58 -20.56
CA GLN A 21 -5.01 -17.86 -19.56
C GLN A 21 -4.93 -18.56 -18.21
N PHE A 22 -5.08 -19.88 -18.19
CA PHE A 22 -4.91 -20.68 -16.97
C PHE A 22 -3.50 -20.52 -16.39
N THR A 23 -2.45 -20.67 -17.22
CA THR A 23 -1.06 -20.51 -16.77
C THR A 23 -0.84 -19.13 -16.14
N PHE A 24 -1.37 -18.07 -16.76
CA PHE A 24 -1.24 -16.72 -16.22
C PHE A 24 -1.90 -16.57 -14.84
N TYR A 25 -3.11 -17.08 -14.67
CA TYR A 25 -3.81 -17.01 -13.39
C TYR A 25 -3.14 -17.88 -12.33
N LEU A 26 -2.64 -19.07 -12.71
CA LEU A 26 -1.89 -19.95 -11.82
C LEU A 26 -0.60 -19.28 -11.34
N LEU A 27 0.18 -18.67 -12.25
CA LEU A 27 1.40 -17.95 -11.89
C LEU A 27 1.11 -16.77 -10.96
N ARG A 28 0.03 -16.02 -11.22
CA ARG A 28 -0.42 -14.95 -10.31
C ARG A 28 -0.83 -15.47 -8.94
N PHE A 29 -1.51 -16.61 -8.89
CA PHE A 29 -1.89 -17.24 -7.63
C PHE A 29 -0.64 -17.67 -6.84
N ILE A 30 0.31 -18.35 -7.48
CA ILE A 30 1.56 -18.79 -6.85
C ILE A 30 2.37 -17.58 -6.35
N LEU A 31 2.47 -16.52 -7.14
CA LEU A 31 3.13 -15.28 -6.74
C LEU A 31 2.46 -14.68 -5.49
N GLY A 32 1.13 -14.59 -5.48
CA GLY A 32 0.38 -14.10 -4.33
C GLY A 32 0.59 -14.95 -3.07
N VAL A 33 0.62 -16.28 -3.21
CA VAL A 33 0.91 -17.19 -2.09
C VAL A 33 2.34 -16.98 -1.57
N ALA A 34 3.31 -16.80 -2.46
CA ALA A 34 4.70 -16.54 -2.09
C ALA A 34 4.89 -15.18 -1.39
N GLU A 35 4.16 -14.14 -1.83
CA GLU A 35 4.27 -12.77 -1.29
C GLU A 35 3.46 -12.55 0.00
N ALA A 36 2.41 -13.35 0.26
CA ALA A 36 1.48 -13.13 1.37
C ALA A 36 2.15 -13.04 2.75
N GLY A 37 3.24 -13.78 2.95
CA GLY A 37 3.99 -13.80 4.21
C GLY A 37 5.00 -12.65 4.37
N PHE A 38 5.32 -11.91 3.30
CA PHE A 38 6.45 -10.98 3.29
C PHE A 38 6.28 -9.83 4.29
N VAL A 39 5.18 -9.07 4.17
CA VAL A 39 4.92 -7.91 5.05
C VAL A 39 4.78 -8.31 6.52
N PRO A 40 3.93 -9.28 6.93
CA PRO A 40 3.84 -9.69 8.33
C PRO A 40 5.15 -10.32 8.83
N GLY A 41 5.88 -11.05 7.97
CA GLY A 41 7.20 -11.60 8.28
C GLY A 41 8.23 -10.51 8.56
N ALA A 42 8.29 -9.47 7.72
CA ALA A 42 9.17 -8.32 7.91
C ALA A 42 8.84 -7.57 9.21
N VAL A 43 7.57 -7.31 9.49
CA VAL A 43 7.13 -6.66 10.74
C VAL A 43 7.49 -7.50 11.96
N LEU A 44 7.32 -8.84 11.89
CA LEU A 44 7.73 -9.77 12.95
C LEU A 44 9.25 -9.74 13.15
N TYR A 45 10.02 -9.82 12.07
CA TYR A 45 11.48 -9.74 12.12
C TYR A 45 11.96 -8.47 12.83
N LEU A 46 11.34 -7.32 12.53
CA LEU A 46 11.65 -6.06 13.22
C LEU A 46 11.38 -6.12 14.74
N THR A 47 10.49 -6.99 15.22
CA THR A 47 10.28 -7.19 16.67
C THR A 47 11.44 -7.92 17.36
N PHE A 48 12.25 -8.68 16.62
CA PHE A 48 13.43 -9.36 17.15
C PHE A 48 14.64 -8.43 17.25
N TRP A 49 14.58 -7.25 16.63
CA TRP A 49 15.70 -6.31 16.50
C TRP A 49 15.45 -4.97 17.19
N PHE A 50 14.21 -4.51 17.27
CA PHE A 50 13.88 -3.19 17.78
C PHE A 50 12.91 -3.23 18.97
N PRO A 51 13.24 -2.53 20.08
CA PRO A 51 12.31 -2.39 21.20
C PRO A 51 11.07 -1.59 20.81
N ALA A 52 9.97 -1.83 21.52
CA ALA A 52 8.64 -1.28 21.26
C ALA A 52 8.63 0.25 21.14
N ALA A 53 9.47 0.95 21.90
CA ALA A 53 9.60 2.41 21.88
C ALA A 53 10.08 2.96 20.52
N ARG A 54 10.89 2.20 19.77
CA ARG A 54 11.44 2.62 18.46
C ARG A 54 10.80 1.90 17.28
N ARG A 55 10.16 0.76 17.52
CA ARG A 55 9.62 -0.11 16.48
C ARG A 55 8.62 0.59 15.54
N ALA A 56 7.74 1.44 16.07
CA ALA A 56 6.76 2.15 15.25
C ALA A 56 7.43 3.01 14.16
N HIS A 57 8.55 3.66 14.50
CA HIS A 57 9.32 4.46 13.55
C HIS A 57 9.98 3.61 12.46
N VAL A 58 10.57 2.47 12.82
CA VAL A 58 11.22 1.57 11.86
C VAL A 58 10.21 0.92 10.92
N VAL A 59 9.04 0.52 11.44
CA VAL A 59 7.93 0.02 10.62
C VAL A 59 7.44 1.10 9.64
N ALA A 60 7.36 2.36 10.08
CA ALA A 60 7.02 3.46 9.17
C ALA A 60 8.07 3.64 8.06
N LEU A 61 9.37 3.52 8.36
CA LEU A 61 10.44 3.53 7.36
C LEU A 61 10.30 2.39 6.34
N PHE A 62 9.92 1.19 6.78
CA PHE A 62 9.63 0.07 5.90
C PHE A 62 8.48 0.38 4.92
N PHE A 63 7.38 0.95 5.41
CA PHE A 63 6.21 1.26 4.57
C PHE A 63 6.43 2.43 3.60
N ILE A 64 7.38 3.34 3.86
CA ILE A 64 7.77 4.39 2.90
C ILE A 64 8.33 3.79 1.60
N ALA A 65 8.84 2.55 1.62
CA ALA A 65 9.28 1.87 0.42
C ALA A 65 8.17 1.71 -0.63
N ILE A 66 6.89 1.61 -0.22
CA ILE A 66 5.76 1.44 -1.15
C ILE A 66 5.62 2.62 -2.13
N PRO A 67 5.41 3.86 -1.66
CA PRO A 67 5.26 4.98 -2.58
C PRO A 67 6.57 5.32 -3.31
N LEU A 68 7.73 5.09 -2.71
CA LEU A 68 9.01 5.24 -3.41
C LEU A 68 9.15 4.23 -4.56
N ALA A 69 8.78 2.97 -4.32
CA ALA A 69 8.78 1.94 -5.37
C ALA A 69 7.85 2.32 -6.53
N SER A 70 6.68 2.92 -6.24
CA SER A 70 5.80 3.43 -7.31
C SER A 70 6.40 4.65 -8.04
N ALA A 71 7.02 5.58 -7.32
CA ALA A 71 7.63 6.78 -7.88
C ALA A 71 8.83 6.46 -8.78
N PHE A 72 9.70 5.53 -8.39
CA PHE A 72 10.84 5.10 -9.20
C PHE A 72 10.48 4.01 -10.22
N GLY A 73 9.58 3.10 -9.85
CA GLY A 73 9.13 2.02 -10.71
C GLY A 73 8.42 2.54 -11.95
N SER A 74 7.56 3.56 -11.83
CA SER A 74 6.78 4.02 -12.98
C SER A 74 7.64 4.53 -14.17
N PRO A 75 8.67 5.37 -13.99
CA PRO A 75 9.59 5.74 -15.08
C PRO A 75 10.45 4.58 -15.57
N VAL A 76 10.91 3.70 -14.67
CA VAL A 76 11.74 2.55 -15.02
C VAL A 76 10.96 1.57 -15.89
N SER A 77 9.74 1.19 -15.47
CA SER A 77 8.83 0.36 -16.25
C SER A 77 8.48 1.03 -17.58
N GLY A 78 8.23 2.35 -17.59
CA GLY A 78 7.97 3.11 -18.81
C GLY A 78 9.14 3.08 -19.79
N ALA A 79 10.36 3.25 -19.29
CA ALA A 79 11.59 3.16 -20.10
C ALA A 79 11.79 1.75 -20.68
N ILE A 80 11.56 0.71 -19.88
CA ILE A 80 11.66 -0.68 -20.35
C ILE A 80 10.62 -0.94 -21.45
N LEU A 81 9.36 -0.57 -21.23
CA LEU A 81 8.29 -0.75 -22.21
C LEU A 81 8.55 -0.02 -23.53
N GLN A 82 9.17 1.15 -23.49
CA GLN A 82 9.42 1.97 -24.69
C GLN A 82 10.70 1.60 -25.43
N PHE A 83 11.81 1.40 -24.70
CA PHE A 83 13.13 1.25 -25.32
C PHE A 83 13.57 -0.20 -25.53
N MET A 84 12.94 -1.16 -24.83
CA MET A 84 13.24 -2.58 -25.00
C MET A 84 12.22 -3.33 -25.87
N ASP A 85 11.17 -2.66 -26.36
CA ASP A 85 10.19 -3.31 -27.24
C ASP A 85 10.83 -3.73 -28.57
N GLY A 86 10.69 -5.02 -28.91
CA GLY A 86 11.32 -5.61 -30.09
C GLY A 86 12.79 -6.00 -29.91
N ALA A 87 13.44 -5.62 -28.79
CA ALA A 87 14.81 -5.99 -28.53
C ALA A 87 14.93 -7.51 -28.37
N GLN A 88 15.84 -8.12 -29.15
CA GLN A 88 16.03 -9.58 -29.22
C GLN A 88 14.75 -10.37 -29.53
N GLY A 89 13.79 -9.76 -30.23
CA GLY A 89 12.52 -10.39 -30.60
C GLY A 89 11.50 -10.53 -29.47
N LEU A 90 11.79 -9.96 -28.29
CA LEU A 90 10.88 -9.92 -27.15
C LEU A 90 10.07 -8.62 -27.15
N ARG A 91 8.83 -8.69 -26.68
CA ARG A 91 7.96 -7.53 -26.44
C ARG A 91 8.39 -6.81 -25.16
N GLY A 92 8.19 -5.50 -25.07
CA GLY A 92 8.62 -4.69 -23.93
C GLY A 92 8.12 -5.19 -22.57
N TRP A 93 6.90 -5.74 -22.50
CA TRP A 93 6.36 -6.32 -21.27
C TRP A 93 7.09 -7.58 -20.80
N GLN A 94 7.70 -8.34 -21.72
CA GLN A 94 8.51 -9.51 -21.37
C GLN A 94 9.83 -9.06 -20.74
N TRP A 95 10.44 -8.02 -21.30
CA TRP A 95 11.61 -7.38 -20.71
C TRP A 95 11.31 -6.77 -19.35
N LEU A 96 10.13 -6.20 -19.15
CA LEU A 96 9.69 -5.68 -17.85
C LEU A 96 9.74 -6.79 -16.79
N PHE A 97 9.13 -7.95 -17.05
CA PHE A 97 9.20 -9.08 -16.10
C PHE A 97 10.63 -9.56 -15.83
N LEU A 98 11.48 -9.64 -16.86
CA LEU A 98 12.85 -10.13 -16.70
C LEU A 98 13.74 -9.16 -15.92
N ILE A 99 13.72 -7.88 -16.30
CA ILE A 99 14.60 -6.86 -15.73
C ILE A 99 14.14 -6.49 -14.32
N GLU A 100 12.84 -6.42 -14.03
CA GLU A 100 12.35 -6.07 -12.69
C GLU A 100 12.44 -7.24 -11.70
N ALA A 101 12.31 -8.49 -12.17
CA ALA A 101 12.44 -9.65 -11.30
C ALA A 101 13.90 -9.91 -10.87
N LEU A 102 14.88 -9.59 -11.71
CA LEU A 102 16.28 -9.94 -11.46
C LEU A 102 16.86 -9.26 -10.19
N PRO A 103 16.72 -7.93 -9.96
CA PRO A 103 17.15 -7.30 -8.72
C PRO A 103 16.49 -7.90 -7.49
N SER A 104 15.18 -8.18 -7.56
CA SER A 104 14.42 -8.76 -6.46
C SER A 104 14.92 -10.17 -6.11
N LEU A 105 15.24 -10.99 -7.12
CA LEU A 105 15.83 -12.30 -6.93
C LEU A 105 17.22 -12.22 -6.28
N VAL A 106 18.07 -11.33 -6.77
CA VAL A 106 19.42 -11.12 -6.21
C VAL A 106 19.32 -10.65 -4.76
N ILE A 107 18.48 -9.66 -4.46
CA ILE A 107 18.27 -9.18 -3.08
C ILE A 107 17.70 -10.30 -2.21
N GLY A 108 16.78 -11.11 -2.71
CA GLY A 108 16.23 -12.26 -1.98
C GLY A 108 17.31 -13.28 -1.60
N ILE A 109 18.21 -13.62 -2.53
CA ILE A 109 19.35 -14.51 -2.27
C ILE A 109 20.32 -13.88 -1.26
N LEU A 110 20.60 -12.57 -1.39
CA LEU A 110 21.46 -11.86 -0.45
C LEU A 110 20.87 -11.82 0.96
N ILE A 111 19.57 -11.53 1.09
CA ILE A 111 18.87 -11.57 2.38
C ILE A 111 18.95 -12.99 2.97
N PHE A 112 18.68 -14.02 2.18
CA PHE A 112 18.77 -15.41 2.64
C PHE A 112 20.18 -15.78 3.14
N ALA A 113 21.24 -15.27 2.48
CA ALA A 113 22.62 -15.58 2.83
C ALA A 113 23.20 -14.69 3.95
N MET A 114 22.72 -13.44 4.09
CA MET A 114 23.37 -12.41 4.89
C MET A 114 22.54 -11.85 6.03
N LEU A 115 21.22 -12.02 6.05
CA LEU A 115 20.36 -11.45 7.09
C LEU A 115 20.35 -12.35 8.34
N PRO A 116 20.95 -11.93 9.45
CA PRO A 116 20.93 -12.69 10.70
C PRO A 116 19.54 -12.66 11.34
N ASP A 117 19.13 -13.77 11.95
CA ASP A 117 17.82 -13.87 12.60
C ASP A 117 17.70 -13.00 13.84
N ARG A 118 18.79 -12.86 14.62
CA ARG A 118 18.83 -12.12 15.88
C ARG A 118 20.08 -11.25 16.03
N PRO A 119 20.05 -10.24 16.91
CA PRO A 119 21.21 -9.39 17.20
C PRO A 119 22.49 -10.16 17.56
N ARG A 120 22.37 -11.28 18.28
CA ARG A 120 23.51 -12.15 18.64
C ARG A 120 24.19 -12.84 17.47
N ASP A 121 23.48 -13.04 16.37
CA ASP A 121 24.01 -13.67 15.15
C ASP A 121 24.61 -12.60 14.21
N ALA A 122 24.51 -11.31 14.58
CA ALA A 122 24.95 -10.17 13.79
C ALA A 122 26.45 -9.97 13.90
N ARG A 123 27.16 -10.10 12.76
CA ARG A 123 28.63 -9.92 12.71
C ARG A 123 29.08 -8.47 12.83
N TRP A 124 28.18 -7.50 12.66
CA TRP A 124 28.49 -6.08 12.68
C TRP A 124 28.23 -5.40 14.03
N LEU A 125 27.65 -6.10 15.01
CA LEU A 125 27.41 -5.56 16.34
C LEU A 125 28.57 -5.87 17.26
N THR A 126 29.00 -4.88 18.05
CA THR A 126 29.91 -5.13 19.16
C THR A 126 29.19 -5.92 20.26
N PRO A 127 29.92 -6.70 21.10
CA PRO A 127 29.30 -7.44 22.20
C PRO A 127 28.48 -6.55 23.16
N ALA A 128 28.92 -5.30 23.39
CA ALA A 128 28.23 -4.34 24.23
C ALA A 128 26.90 -3.86 23.61
N GLU A 129 26.89 -3.59 22.30
CA GLU A 129 25.66 -3.21 21.58
C GLU A 129 24.66 -4.36 21.53
N CYS A 130 25.13 -5.58 21.27
CA CYS A 130 24.29 -6.77 21.28
C CYS A 130 23.63 -6.96 22.65
N ALA A 131 24.41 -6.89 23.74
CA ALA A 131 23.90 -7.03 25.10
C ALA A 131 22.86 -5.94 25.45
N LEU A 132 23.08 -4.70 25.01
CA LEU A 132 22.14 -3.60 25.21
C LEU A 132 20.79 -3.86 24.51
N ILE A 133 20.84 -4.29 23.24
CA ILE A 133 19.63 -4.58 22.46
C ILE A 133 18.87 -5.76 23.08
N GLU A 134 19.55 -6.86 23.40
CA GLU A 134 18.91 -8.03 24.02
C GLU A 134 18.27 -7.70 25.37
N ALA A 135 18.92 -6.89 26.20
CA ALA A 135 18.36 -6.44 27.48
C ALA A 135 17.06 -5.63 27.29
N GLN A 136 17.02 -4.73 26.30
CA GLN A 136 15.83 -3.94 25.99
C GLN A 136 14.69 -4.82 25.46
N LEU A 137 14.99 -5.79 24.59
CA LEU A 137 14.00 -6.72 24.07
C LEU A 137 13.44 -7.64 25.17
N ALA A 138 14.29 -8.12 26.07
CA ALA A 138 13.87 -8.95 27.21
C ALA A 138 12.95 -8.18 28.17
N ALA A 139 13.26 -6.91 28.46
CA ALA A 139 12.41 -6.06 29.29
C ALA A 139 11.02 -5.83 28.67
N ASP A 140 10.95 -5.65 27.35
CA ASP A 140 9.67 -5.52 26.64
C ASP A 140 8.85 -6.81 26.68
N GLU A 141 9.49 -7.97 26.54
CA GLU A 141 8.82 -9.27 26.59
C GLU A 141 8.25 -9.56 27.99
N GLN A 142 9.00 -9.23 29.04
CA GLN A 142 8.52 -9.30 30.43
C GLN A 142 7.33 -8.37 30.65
N ARG A 143 7.37 -7.14 30.12
CA ARG A 143 6.28 -6.18 30.24
C ARG A 143 5.01 -6.67 29.52
N LYS A 144 5.14 -7.34 28.36
CA LYS A 144 4.01 -8.00 27.68
C LYS A 144 3.43 -9.15 28.49
N ALA A 145 4.28 -9.98 29.12
CA ALA A 145 3.82 -11.11 29.94
C ALA A 145 3.02 -10.64 31.17
N LEU A 146 3.41 -9.51 31.78
CA LEU A 146 2.75 -8.93 32.95
C LEU A 146 1.42 -8.23 32.60
N HIS A 147 1.31 -7.64 31.41
CA HIS A 147 0.12 -6.91 30.94
C HIS A 147 -0.71 -7.65 29.88
N GLY A 148 -0.48 -8.95 29.71
CA GLY A 148 -1.19 -9.79 28.74
C GLY A 148 -2.65 -10.02 29.14
N GLU A 149 -3.50 -9.01 28.98
CA GLU A 149 -4.94 -9.15 29.09
C GLU A 149 -5.42 -10.23 28.13
N ARG A 150 -6.04 -11.28 28.69
CA ARG A 150 -6.69 -12.36 27.94
C ARG A 150 -8.01 -11.86 27.34
N SER A 151 -7.95 -10.84 26.49
CA SER A 151 -9.10 -10.41 25.70
C SER A 151 -9.37 -11.48 24.64
N ARG A 152 -10.57 -12.06 24.63
CA ARG A 152 -10.92 -13.10 23.66
C ARG A 152 -11.01 -12.44 22.29
N ILE A 153 -10.37 -13.06 21.29
CA ILE A 153 -10.37 -12.57 19.90
C ILE A 153 -11.79 -12.34 19.38
N LEU A 154 -12.77 -13.09 19.88
CA LEU A 154 -14.17 -12.95 19.48
C LEU A 154 -14.82 -11.63 19.93
N ASP A 155 -14.34 -11.02 21.02
CA ASP A 155 -14.93 -9.78 21.57
C ASP A 155 -14.72 -8.57 20.63
N ILE A 156 -13.73 -8.67 19.73
CA ILE A 156 -13.41 -7.69 18.70
C ILE A 156 -14.58 -7.53 17.71
N PHE A 157 -15.26 -8.62 17.35
CA PHE A 157 -16.34 -8.59 16.35
C PHE A 157 -17.61 -7.90 16.88
N SER A 158 -17.73 -7.78 18.19
CA SER A 158 -18.83 -7.05 18.85
C SER A 158 -18.57 -5.54 18.94
N ASP A 159 -17.32 -5.09 18.72
CA ASP A 159 -16.97 -3.67 18.79
C ASP A 159 -17.22 -2.96 17.46
N TRP A 160 -18.24 -2.10 17.44
CA TRP A 160 -18.58 -1.29 16.26
C TRP A 160 -17.41 -0.42 15.76
N ARG A 161 -16.45 -0.05 16.64
CA ARG A 161 -15.26 0.74 16.25
C ARG A 161 -14.37 -0.03 15.30
N VAL A 162 -14.25 -1.34 15.45
CA VAL A 162 -13.46 -2.21 14.57
C VAL A 162 -14.07 -2.22 13.17
N TRP A 163 -15.39 -2.38 13.08
CA TRP A 163 -16.12 -2.33 11.82
C TRP A 163 -16.05 -0.96 11.15
N ALA A 164 -16.15 0.12 11.93
CA ALA A 164 -16.02 1.47 11.40
C ALA A 164 -14.60 1.77 10.89
N LEU A 165 -13.55 1.28 11.56
CA LEU A 165 -12.16 1.37 11.07
C LEU A 165 -11.95 0.51 9.82
N ALA A 166 -12.49 -0.70 9.79
CA ALA A 166 -12.43 -1.58 8.63
C ALA A 166 -13.12 -0.95 7.42
N LEU A 167 -14.29 -0.34 7.62
CA LEU A 167 -15.00 0.38 6.56
C LEU A 167 -14.24 1.63 6.10
N ALA A 168 -13.62 2.39 7.01
CA ALA A 168 -12.81 3.54 6.65
C ALA A 168 -11.57 3.12 5.81
N ASP A 169 -10.87 2.06 6.21
CA ASP A 169 -9.73 1.53 5.45
C ASP A 169 -10.14 0.88 4.14
N PHE A 170 -11.30 0.22 4.09
CA PHE A 170 -11.92 -0.25 2.85
C PHE A 170 -12.19 0.91 1.88
N CYS A 171 -12.86 1.98 2.32
CA CYS A 171 -13.12 3.17 1.49
C CYS A 171 -11.83 3.74 0.91
N ARG A 172 -10.76 3.83 1.72
CA ARG A 172 -9.43 4.21 1.22
C ARG A 172 -8.88 3.23 0.20
N GLY A 173 -8.95 1.94 0.52
CA GLY A 173 -8.51 0.85 -0.34
C GLY A 173 -9.14 0.93 -1.73
N VAL A 174 -10.44 1.23 -1.81
CA VAL A 174 -11.18 1.38 -3.07
C VAL A 174 -10.55 2.47 -3.95
N TYR A 175 -10.46 3.72 -3.48
CA TYR A 175 -9.95 4.80 -4.35
C TYR A 175 -8.44 4.68 -4.61
N SER A 176 -7.66 4.20 -3.64
CA SER A 176 -6.20 4.09 -3.77
C SER A 176 -5.82 3.03 -4.80
N ASN A 177 -6.50 1.87 -4.79
CA ASN A 177 -6.27 0.83 -5.79
C ASN A 177 -6.82 1.21 -7.15
N ALA A 178 -7.99 1.86 -7.21
CA ALA A 178 -8.50 2.39 -8.48
C ALA A 178 -7.47 3.30 -9.15
N LEU A 179 -6.87 4.25 -8.41
CA LEU A 179 -5.81 5.08 -8.95
C LEU A 179 -4.55 4.29 -9.27
N ASN A 180 -4.11 3.36 -8.43
CA ASN A 180 -2.90 2.59 -8.70
C ASN A 180 -2.97 1.87 -10.06
N PHE A 181 -4.12 1.27 -10.39
CA PHE A 181 -4.34 0.58 -11.66
C PHE A 181 -4.56 1.52 -12.85
N TRP A 182 -5.31 2.60 -12.65
CA TRP A 182 -5.77 3.45 -13.76
C TRP A 182 -4.94 4.71 -13.97
N MET A 183 -4.02 5.06 -13.06
CA MET A 183 -3.21 6.27 -13.14
C MET A 183 -2.42 6.39 -14.45
N PRO A 184 -1.73 5.35 -14.96
CA PRO A 184 -1.06 5.44 -16.25
C PRO A 184 -2.04 5.74 -17.41
N THR A 185 -3.24 5.15 -17.39
CA THR A 185 -4.28 5.40 -18.39
C THR A 185 -4.82 6.82 -18.31
N ILE A 186 -5.10 7.32 -17.10
CA ILE A 186 -5.53 8.71 -16.87
C ILE A 186 -4.46 9.68 -17.40
N VAL A 187 -3.18 9.39 -17.14
CA VAL A 187 -2.04 10.19 -17.62
C VAL A 187 -1.88 10.15 -19.15
N GLN A 188 -2.21 9.04 -19.81
CA GLN A 188 -2.27 8.99 -21.28
C GLN A 188 -3.41 9.84 -21.85
N GLU A 189 -4.54 9.92 -21.14
CA GLU A 189 -5.74 10.58 -21.63
C GLU A 189 -5.74 12.10 -21.48
N ILE A 190 -4.81 12.65 -20.71
CA ILE A 190 -4.61 14.09 -20.53
C ILE A 190 -3.75 14.74 -21.64
N GLY A 191 -3.42 13.98 -22.70
CA GLY A 191 -2.76 14.50 -23.91
C GLY A 191 -1.34 14.00 -24.15
N ILE A 192 -0.84 13.03 -23.37
CA ILE A 192 0.44 12.36 -23.65
C ILE A 192 0.19 11.25 -24.69
N ASP A 193 1.08 11.12 -25.67
CA ASP A 193 0.97 10.06 -26.69
C ASP A 193 0.91 8.69 -25.99
N LYS A 194 -0.08 7.86 -26.37
CA LYS A 194 -0.26 6.51 -25.83
C LYS A 194 0.94 5.59 -26.05
N LYS A 195 1.83 5.93 -26.99
CA LYS A 195 3.07 5.20 -27.29
C LYS A 195 4.27 5.69 -26.48
N ASP A 196 4.17 6.84 -25.82
CA ASP A 196 5.26 7.41 -25.01
C ASP A 196 5.16 6.93 -23.55
N PHE A 197 5.44 5.64 -23.35
CA PHE A 197 5.36 4.99 -22.03
C PHE A 197 6.32 5.61 -21.01
N PHE A 198 7.46 6.14 -21.45
CA PHE A 198 8.43 6.81 -20.60
C PHE A 198 7.89 8.16 -20.10
N ALA A 199 7.31 8.99 -20.97
CA ALA A 199 6.67 10.23 -20.54
C ALA A 199 5.50 9.97 -19.57
N VAL A 200 4.67 8.96 -19.86
CA VAL A 200 3.59 8.52 -18.95
C VAL A 200 4.16 8.11 -17.60
N GLY A 201 5.25 7.34 -17.58
CA GLY A 201 5.93 6.92 -16.36
C GLY A 201 6.50 8.08 -15.56
N LEU A 202 7.12 9.07 -16.22
CA LEU A 202 7.63 10.28 -15.57
C LEU A 202 6.52 11.12 -14.93
N VAL A 203 5.39 11.29 -15.62
CA VAL A 203 4.27 12.07 -15.08
C VAL A 203 3.58 11.32 -13.94
N ALA A 204 3.40 10.00 -14.07
CA ALA A 204 2.84 9.17 -13.00
C ALA A 204 3.74 9.11 -11.76
N ALA A 205 5.06 9.30 -11.90
CA ALA A 205 5.98 9.39 -10.77
C ALA A 205 5.71 10.61 -9.86
N ILE A 206 5.18 11.70 -10.41
CA ILE A 206 4.96 12.96 -9.67
C ILE A 206 3.97 12.76 -8.52
N PRO A 207 2.73 12.24 -8.74
CA PRO A 207 1.80 11.94 -7.65
C PRO A 207 2.38 11.04 -6.56
N TRP A 208 3.10 9.98 -6.94
CA TRP A 208 3.68 9.05 -5.97
C TRP A 208 4.82 9.67 -5.16
N GLY A 209 5.68 10.45 -5.80
CA GLY A 209 6.77 11.17 -5.13
C GLY A 209 6.27 12.24 -4.17
N LEU A 210 5.31 13.05 -4.60
CA LEU A 210 4.64 14.03 -3.72
C LEU A 210 3.87 13.33 -2.60
N GLY A 211 3.28 12.17 -2.89
CA GLY A 211 2.57 11.38 -1.89
C GLY A 211 3.49 10.77 -0.83
N ALA A 212 4.68 10.30 -1.21
CA ALA A 212 5.72 9.87 -0.28
C ALA A 212 6.16 11.03 0.64
N LEU A 213 6.37 12.21 0.06
CA LEU A 213 6.72 13.41 0.83
C LEU A 213 5.60 13.79 1.82
N ALA A 214 4.35 13.84 1.35
CA ALA A 214 3.19 14.13 2.18
C ALA A 214 3.05 13.14 3.34
N MET A 215 3.22 11.83 3.08
CA MET A 215 3.21 10.77 4.08
C MET A 215 4.20 11.04 5.20
N VAL A 216 5.46 11.35 4.87
CA VAL A 216 6.51 11.61 5.86
C VAL A 216 6.25 12.88 6.65
N LEU A 217 5.87 13.97 5.97
CA LEU A 217 5.63 15.27 6.61
C LEU A 217 4.43 15.20 7.56
N VAL A 218 3.32 14.60 7.14
CA VAL A 218 2.11 14.45 7.95
C VAL A 218 2.36 13.53 9.14
N ALA A 219 3.06 12.40 8.95
CA ALA A 219 3.40 11.50 10.05
C ALA A 219 4.25 12.20 11.12
N ARG A 220 5.32 12.89 10.70
CA ARG A 220 6.22 13.63 11.61
C ARG A 220 5.48 14.74 12.36
N HIS A 221 4.63 15.48 11.66
CA HIS A 221 3.87 16.56 12.28
C HIS A 221 2.82 16.01 13.26
N SER A 222 2.08 14.96 12.86
CA SER A 222 1.10 14.26 13.70
C SER A 222 1.73 13.75 15.00
N ASP A 223 2.93 13.16 14.94
CA ASP A 223 3.64 12.69 16.13
C ASP A 223 4.09 13.84 17.05
N ARG A 224 4.47 14.99 16.48
CA ARG A 224 4.91 16.16 17.24
C ARG A 224 3.78 16.84 18.01
N VAL A 225 2.60 16.99 17.40
CA VAL A 225 1.47 17.71 18.01
C VAL A 225 0.44 16.77 18.67
N ASN A 226 0.55 15.47 18.41
CA ASN A 226 -0.34 14.42 18.93
C ASN A 226 -1.83 14.59 18.54
N GLU A 227 -2.12 15.35 17.49
CA GLU A 227 -3.48 15.62 16.97
C GLU A 227 -3.86 14.64 15.85
N ARG A 228 -3.68 13.34 16.10
CA ARG A 228 -3.85 12.26 15.10
C ARG A 228 -5.20 12.31 14.39
N ARG A 229 -6.26 12.70 15.11
CA ARG A 229 -7.61 12.91 14.57
C ARG A 229 -7.63 13.86 13.38
N TRP A 230 -7.07 15.05 13.56
CA TRP A 230 -7.11 16.10 12.56
C TRP A 230 -6.24 15.75 11.37
N HIS A 231 -5.06 15.17 11.61
CA HIS A 231 -4.15 14.73 10.56
C HIS A 231 -4.78 13.67 9.65
N ALA A 232 -5.36 12.62 10.23
CA ALA A 232 -6.04 11.60 9.46
C ALA A 232 -7.25 12.17 8.69
N THR A 233 -8.09 12.96 9.36
CA THR A 233 -9.29 13.54 8.73
C THR A 233 -8.93 14.49 7.58
N MET A 234 -7.97 15.40 7.79
CA MET A 234 -7.52 16.35 6.77
C MET A 234 -6.84 15.64 5.60
N ALA A 235 -6.02 14.61 5.86
CA ALA A 235 -5.41 13.81 4.79
C ALA A 235 -6.47 13.13 3.91
N SER A 236 -7.53 12.59 4.52
CA SER A 236 -8.64 11.99 3.76
C SER A 236 -9.45 13.03 2.98
N LEU A 237 -9.67 14.23 3.55
CA LEU A 237 -10.31 15.35 2.84
C LEU A 237 -9.48 15.84 1.64
N VAL A 238 -8.16 15.89 1.78
CA VAL A 238 -7.25 16.20 0.66
C VAL A 238 -7.42 15.17 -0.45
N ALA A 239 -7.49 13.88 -0.11
CA ALA A 239 -7.74 12.85 -1.11
C ALA A 239 -9.12 12.99 -1.77
N ALA A 240 -10.18 13.26 -0.99
CA ALA A 240 -11.52 13.50 -1.52
C ALA A 240 -11.55 14.71 -2.45
N SER A 241 -10.83 15.79 -2.13
CA SER A 241 -10.73 16.98 -2.98
C SER A 241 -10.07 16.67 -4.32
N GLY A 242 -9.02 15.85 -4.35
CA GLY A 242 -8.41 15.39 -5.59
C GLY A 242 -9.38 14.57 -6.46
N LEU A 243 -10.18 13.69 -5.84
CA LEU A 243 -11.20 12.91 -6.57
C LEU A 243 -12.31 13.82 -7.14
N LEU A 244 -12.74 14.84 -6.40
CA LEU A 244 -13.70 15.83 -6.90
C LEU A 244 -13.10 16.67 -8.04
N LEU A 245 -11.83 17.05 -7.96
CA LEU A 245 -11.14 17.74 -9.05
C LEU A 245 -11.02 16.85 -10.29
N LEU A 246 -10.78 15.55 -10.16
CA LEU A 246 -10.80 14.63 -11.30
C LEU A 246 -12.21 14.48 -11.89
N ALA A 247 -13.25 14.52 -11.05
CA ALA A 247 -14.64 14.41 -11.50
C ALA A 247 -15.13 15.64 -12.28
N PHE A 248 -14.69 16.84 -11.91
CA PHE A 248 -15.22 18.09 -12.47
C PHE A 248 -14.20 18.90 -13.29
N GLY A 249 -12.91 18.62 -13.13
CA GLY A 249 -11.82 19.36 -13.76
C GLY A 249 -11.59 19.05 -15.23
N GLY A 250 -12.30 18.05 -15.78
CA GLY A 250 -12.09 17.57 -17.14
C GLY A 250 -10.71 16.92 -17.32
N ARG A 251 -10.23 16.90 -18.57
CA ARG A 251 -8.95 16.27 -18.96
C ARG A 251 -7.81 17.30 -19.10
N GLU A 252 -7.85 18.39 -18.33
CA GLU A 252 -6.76 19.36 -18.34
C GLU A 252 -5.52 18.74 -17.66
N PRO A 253 -4.36 18.68 -18.34
CA PRO A 253 -3.21 17.93 -17.85
C PRO A 253 -2.65 18.41 -16.53
N VAL A 254 -2.50 19.73 -16.30
CA VAL A 254 -1.93 20.24 -15.05
C VAL A 254 -2.86 19.95 -13.88
N LEU A 255 -4.15 20.23 -14.03
CA LEU A 255 -5.18 20.00 -13.03
C LEU A 255 -5.31 18.52 -12.70
N SER A 256 -5.22 17.64 -13.70
CA SER A 256 -5.26 16.19 -13.48
C SER A 256 -4.07 15.71 -12.67
N VAL A 257 -2.85 16.16 -12.98
CA VAL A 257 -1.64 15.79 -12.20
C VAL A 257 -1.72 16.33 -10.78
N VAL A 258 -2.19 17.57 -10.59
CA VAL A 258 -2.45 18.13 -9.25
C VAL A 258 -3.46 17.29 -8.50
N ALA A 259 -4.60 16.98 -9.13
CA ALA A 259 -5.66 16.20 -8.53
C ALA A 259 -5.18 14.79 -8.13
N LEU A 260 -4.48 14.08 -9.03
CA LEU A 260 -3.86 12.79 -8.77
C LEU A 260 -2.86 12.86 -7.60
N SER A 261 -2.08 13.94 -7.51
CA SER A 261 -1.14 14.17 -6.41
C SER A 261 -1.84 14.38 -5.07
N LEU A 262 -2.98 15.07 -5.05
CA LEU A 262 -3.81 15.22 -3.86
C LEU A 262 -4.39 13.88 -3.41
N VAL A 263 -4.86 13.04 -4.34
CA VAL A 263 -5.37 11.71 -3.96
C VAL A 263 -4.26 10.81 -3.44
N ALA A 264 -3.13 10.72 -4.14
CA ALA A 264 -1.99 9.92 -3.72
C ALA A 264 -1.44 10.39 -2.36
N GLY A 265 -1.21 11.69 -2.20
CA GLY A 265 -0.69 12.27 -0.96
C GLY A 265 -1.66 12.17 0.21
N GLY A 266 -2.94 12.48 0.00
CA GLY A 266 -3.96 12.34 1.04
C GLY A 266 -4.14 10.88 1.48
N GLY A 267 -4.17 9.93 0.53
CA GLY A 267 -4.30 8.50 0.83
C GLY A 267 -3.11 7.92 1.60
N LEU A 268 -1.87 8.26 1.19
CA LEU A 268 -0.65 7.80 1.86
C LEU A 268 -0.46 8.46 3.23
N ALA A 269 -0.74 9.77 3.34
CA ALA A 269 -0.70 10.46 4.62
C ALA A 269 -1.74 9.93 5.62
N TRP A 270 -2.96 9.61 5.15
CA TRP A 270 -3.95 8.94 5.97
C TRP A 270 -3.44 7.58 6.45
N LEU A 271 -2.83 6.77 5.56
CA LEU A 271 -2.30 5.45 5.89
C LEU A 271 -1.26 5.51 7.01
N ALA A 272 -0.38 6.52 7.00
CA ALA A 272 0.64 6.69 8.04
C ALA A 272 0.05 6.97 9.42
N VAL A 273 -1.06 7.70 9.50
CA VAL A 273 -1.70 8.07 10.79
C VAL A 273 -2.72 7.03 11.23
N PHE A 274 -3.42 6.37 10.30
CA PHE A 274 -4.55 5.48 10.58
C PHE A 274 -4.23 4.36 11.56
N TRP A 275 -3.10 3.69 11.41
CA TRP A 275 -2.73 2.54 12.24
C TRP A 275 -2.47 2.89 13.72
N THR A 276 -2.43 4.18 14.04
CA THR A 276 -2.42 4.66 15.43
C THR A 276 -3.80 4.66 16.10
N LEU A 277 -4.89 4.55 15.33
CA LEU A 277 -6.27 4.58 15.85
C LEU A 277 -6.71 3.23 16.44
N PRO A 278 -6.56 2.06 15.75
CA PRO A 278 -6.94 0.77 16.33
C PRO A 278 -6.13 0.48 17.61
N THR A 279 -4.84 0.84 17.62
CA THR A 279 -3.92 0.60 18.74
C THR A 279 -4.20 1.46 19.96
N ALA A 280 -5.06 2.48 19.84
CA ALA A 280 -5.46 3.32 20.98
C ALA A 280 -6.49 2.67 21.90
N PHE A 281 -7.23 1.65 21.43
CA PHE A 281 -8.25 0.96 22.23
C PHE A 281 -8.21 -0.56 22.14
N LEU A 282 -7.41 -1.14 21.24
CA LEU A 282 -7.14 -2.56 21.20
C LEU A 282 -5.79 -2.85 21.88
N SER A 283 -5.78 -3.81 22.82
CA SER A 283 -4.60 -4.30 23.52
C SER A 283 -4.41 -5.81 23.30
N GLY A 284 -3.17 -6.29 23.51
CA GLY A 284 -2.86 -7.72 23.55
C GLY A 284 -3.26 -8.52 22.30
N THR A 285 -3.81 -9.72 22.52
CA THR A 285 -4.29 -10.62 21.46
C THR A 285 -5.44 -10.05 20.65
N ALA A 286 -6.28 -9.22 21.29
CA ALA A 286 -7.38 -8.55 20.62
C ALA A 286 -6.90 -7.50 19.60
N ALA A 287 -5.78 -6.82 19.86
CA ALA A 287 -5.17 -5.92 18.90
C ALA A 287 -4.71 -6.65 17.63
N ALA A 288 -4.01 -7.78 17.78
CA ALA A 288 -3.54 -8.56 16.63
C ALA A 288 -4.70 -9.05 15.75
N GLY A 289 -5.74 -9.63 16.37
CA GLY A 289 -6.93 -10.11 15.65
C GLY A 289 -7.70 -8.97 14.96
N GLY A 290 -7.86 -7.82 15.62
CA GLY A 290 -8.62 -6.70 15.11
C GLY A 290 -7.91 -5.98 13.97
N ILE A 291 -6.59 -5.81 14.08
CA ILE A 291 -5.75 -5.27 13.01
C ILE A 291 -5.80 -6.18 11.77
N ALA A 292 -5.69 -7.51 11.97
CA ALA A 292 -5.78 -8.47 10.88
C ALA A 292 -7.16 -8.42 10.19
N TRP A 293 -8.24 -8.33 10.97
CA TRP A 293 -9.60 -8.22 10.45
C TRP A 293 -9.83 -6.93 9.65
N ILE A 294 -9.40 -5.79 10.20
CA ILE A 294 -9.46 -4.48 9.53
C ILE A 294 -8.75 -4.55 8.18
N ASN A 295 -7.52 -5.09 8.17
CA ASN A 295 -6.72 -5.20 6.96
C ASN A 295 -7.35 -6.15 5.93
N ALA A 296 -7.86 -7.30 6.36
CA ALA A 296 -8.50 -8.27 5.48
C ALA A 296 -9.74 -7.68 4.77
N LEU A 297 -10.59 -6.95 5.50
CA LEU A 297 -11.72 -6.25 4.89
C LEU A 297 -11.27 -5.12 3.96
N ALA A 298 -10.23 -4.38 4.33
CA ALA A 298 -9.70 -3.30 3.49
C ALA A 298 -9.17 -3.82 2.14
N MET A 299 -8.59 -5.01 2.09
CA MET A 299 -8.11 -5.64 0.85
C MET A 299 -9.22 -5.91 -0.17
N LEU A 300 -10.48 -6.09 0.26
CA LEU A 300 -11.61 -6.18 -0.68
C LEU A 300 -11.78 -4.90 -1.51
N GLY A 301 -11.38 -3.74 -0.96
CA GLY A 301 -11.35 -2.48 -1.70
C GLY A 301 -10.43 -2.52 -2.90
N GLY A 302 -9.37 -3.34 -2.86
CA GLY A 302 -8.44 -3.56 -3.98
C GLY A 302 -9.08 -4.20 -5.21
N TYR A 303 -10.15 -4.97 -5.03
CA TYR A 303 -10.96 -5.48 -6.12
C TYR A 303 -12.03 -4.47 -6.55
N VAL A 304 -12.78 -3.92 -5.57
CA VAL A 304 -13.94 -3.06 -5.84
C VAL A 304 -13.54 -1.77 -6.56
N GLY A 305 -12.40 -1.17 -6.21
CA GLY A 305 -11.93 0.09 -6.82
C GLY A 305 -11.71 0.00 -8.33
N PRO A 306 -10.74 -0.79 -8.80
CA PRO A 306 -10.45 -0.95 -10.22
C PRO A 306 -11.64 -1.46 -11.03
N ASP A 307 -12.44 -2.39 -10.48
CA ASP A 307 -13.65 -2.92 -11.15
C ASP A 307 -14.74 -1.84 -11.31
N THR A 308 -15.00 -1.05 -10.26
CA THR A 308 -15.98 0.06 -10.32
C THR A 308 -15.58 1.08 -11.37
N LEU A 309 -14.31 1.52 -11.35
CA LEU A 309 -13.79 2.48 -12.32
C LEU A 309 -13.87 1.91 -13.75
N GLY A 310 -13.46 0.66 -13.94
CA GLY A 310 -13.52 -0.01 -15.25
C GLY A 310 -14.93 -0.17 -15.82
N ARG A 311 -15.90 -0.59 -15.01
CA ARG A 311 -17.30 -0.75 -15.46
C ARG A 311 -17.94 0.60 -15.79
N MET A 312 -17.69 1.61 -14.96
CA MET A 312 -18.22 2.97 -15.19
C MET A 312 -17.65 3.55 -16.48
N ARG A 313 -16.34 3.39 -16.72
CA ARG A 313 -15.68 3.76 -17.98
C ARG A 313 -16.28 3.04 -19.18
N GLY A 314 -16.50 1.74 -19.06
CA GLY A 314 -17.14 0.95 -20.12
C GLY A 314 -18.56 1.40 -20.45
N ALA A 315 -19.34 1.77 -19.44
CA ALA A 315 -20.72 2.22 -19.60
C ALA A 315 -20.86 3.64 -20.17
N HIS A 316 -19.88 4.52 -19.92
CA HIS A 316 -19.95 5.95 -20.30
C HIS A 316 -18.95 6.33 -21.40
N ALA A 317 -18.64 5.41 -22.32
CA ALA A 317 -17.74 5.65 -23.46
C ALA A 317 -16.37 6.24 -23.06
N GLY A 318 -15.83 5.82 -21.90
CA GLY A 318 -14.57 6.28 -21.35
C GLY A 318 -14.64 7.57 -20.54
N ASP A 319 -15.83 8.09 -20.21
CA ASP A 319 -15.98 9.14 -19.20
C ASP A 319 -15.79 8.56 -17.78
N ASP A 320 -14.91 9.20 -17.02
CA ASP A 320 -14.50 8.79 -15.68
C ASP A 320 -15.23 9.57 -14.57
N SER A 321 -15.94 10.64 -14.94
CA SER A 321 -16.46 11.64 -14.00
C SER A 321 -17.37 10.99 -12.95
N ALA A 322 -18.29 10.13 -13.39
CA ALA A 322 -19.19 9.40 -12.51
C ALA A 322 -18.45 8.44 -11.57
N ALA A 323 -17.38 7.79 -12.05
CA ALA A 323 -16.57 6.90 -11.24
C ALA A 323 -15.81 7.68 -10.16
N PHE A 324 -15.19 8.81 -10.52
CA PHE A 324 -14.50 9.67 -9.57
C PHE A 324 -15.44 10.26 -8.53
N LEU A 325 -16.69 10.58 -8.88
CA LEU A 325 -17.71 10.99 -7.90
C LEU A 325 -18.03 9.89 -6.89
N ILE A 326 -18.21 8.64 -7.34
CA ILE A 326 -18.44 7.51 -6.45
C ILE A 326 -17.25 7.32 -5.51
N LEU A 327 -16.03 7.38 -6.04
CA LEU A 327 -14.80 7.29 -5.25
C LEU A 327 -14.70 8.44 -4.24
N ALA A 328 -15.07 9.67 -4.63
CA ALA A 328 -15.09 10.83 -3.75
C ALA A 328 -16.11 10.66 -2.61
N LEU A 329 -17.32 10.16 -2.90
CA LEU A 329 -18.34 9.88 -1.88
C LEU A 329 -17.85 8.81 -0.89
N LEU A 330 -17.18 7.77 -1.36
CA LEU A 330 -16.56 6.77 -0.49
C LEU A 330 -15.42 7.37 0.35
N ALA A 331 -14.59 8.24 -0.23
CA ALA A 331 -13.54 8.94 0.51
C ALA A 331 -14.14 9.84 1.61
N LEU A 332 -15.25 10.54 1.33
CA LEU A 332 -15.96 11.36 2.32
C LEU A 332 -16.61 10.51 3.41
N LEU A 333 -17.16 9.33 3.07
CA LEU A 333 -17.65 8.38 4.06
C LEU A 333 -16.51 7.91 4.99
N GLY A 334 -15.38 7.50 4.42
CA GLY A 334 -14.17 7.14 5.18
C GLY A 334 -13.65 8.28 6.06
N THR A 335 -13.71 9.52 5.56
CA THR A 335 -13.38 10.74 6.30
C THR A 335 -14.29 10.91 7.52
N ALA A 336 -15.62 10.81 7.33
CA ALA A 336 -16.59 10.97 8.40
C ALA A 336 -16.39 9.90 9.50
N LEU A 337 -16.19 8.64 9.10
CA LEU A 337 -15.89 7.55 10.03
C LEU A 337 -14.59 7.82 10.81
N THR A 338 -13.52 8.20 10.11
CA THR A 338 -12.23 8.55 10.72
C THR A 338 -12.39 9.69 11.74
N PHE A 339 -13.12 10.74 11.40
CA PHE A 339 -13.34 11.89 12.26
C PHE A 339 -14.12 11.54 13.54
N VAL A 340 -15.16 10.70 13.41
CA VAL A 340 -15.98 10.22 14.54
C VAL A 340 -15.16 9.33 15.48
N LEU A 341 -14.38 8.41 14.91
CA LEU A 341 -13.58 7.45 15.67
C LEU A 341 -12.44 8.12 16.42
N ALA A 342 -11.71 9.02 15.75
CA ALA A 342 -10.57 9.69 16.37
C ALA A 342 -10.99 10.81 17.35
N GLY A 343 -12.28 11.17 17.40
CA GLY A 343 -12.84 12.15 18.34
C GLY A 343 -13.24 11.61 19.70
N ARG A 344 -13.42 10.29 19.83
CA ARG A 344 -13.82 9.66 21.09
C ARG A 344 -12.58 9.40 21.95
N LYS A 345 -12.23 10.33 22.85
CA LYS A 345 -11.35 10.01 23.99
C LYS A 345 -11.95 8.78 24.68
N GLY A 346 -11.15 7.73 24.84
CA GLY A 346 -11.59 6.52 25.52
C GLY A 346 -12.19 6.89 26.88
N LYS A 347 -13.46 6.57 27.08
CA LYS A 347 -14.04 6.48 28.43
C LYS A 347 -13.29 5.33 29.11
N GLY A 348 -12.23 5.63 29.86
CA GLY A 348 -11.41 4.61 30.52
C GLY A 348 -9.99 5.01 30.95
N ALA A 349 -9.51 6.21 30.63
CA ALA A 349 -8.25 6.73 31.18
C ALA A 349 -8.55 7.96 32.05
N ALA A 350 -9.04 7.71 33.26
CA ALA A 350 -9.06 8.64 34.38
C ALA A 350 -8.68 7.86 35.64
#